data_AF-A0AA44Q6U1-F1
#
_entry.id   AF-A0AA44Q6U1-F1
#
_cell.length_a   1.000
_cell.length_b   1.000
_cell.length_c   1.000
_cell.angle_alpha   90.00
_cell.angle_beta   90.00
_cell.angle_gamma   90.00
#
_symmetry.space_group_name_H-M   'P 1'
#
loop_
_entity.id
_entity.type
_entity.pdbx_description
1 polymer ?
#
loop_
_entity_poly.entity_id
_entity_poly.type
_entity_poly.pdbx_seq_one_letter_code
_entity_poly.pdbx_strand_id
1 'polypeptide(L)' 'MSVVKEVRILDFDITGQKAYVKDGPYRNRIGIVKQKEQQAEPNFIIVIDGQNIDVELKDIVLVGVDVGQFHEWCEQNGYL' A
#
# COMPACT_ATOMS: atom_id res chain seq x y z
N MET A 1 -33.46 16.24 -10.79
CA MET A 1 -32.81 14.91 -10.85
C MET A 1 -31.31 15.15 -10.85
N SER A 2 -30.68 15.14 -9.68
CA SER A 2 -29.21 15.14 -9.61
C SER A 2 -28.80 13.68 -9.64
N VAL A 3 -28.13 13.27 -10.72
CA VAL A 3 -27.50 11.96 -10.80
C VAL A 3 -26.34 12.00 -9.81
N VAL A 4 -26.60 11.57 -8.57
CA VAL A 4 -25.55 11.31 -7.60
C VAL A 4 -24.79 10.13 -8.21
N LYS A 5 -23.63 10.42 -8.80
CA LYS A 5 -22.74 9.38 -9.30
C LYS A 5 -22.33 8.60 -8.05
N GLU A 6 -22.92 7.43 -7.86
CA GLU A 6 -22.59 6.51 -6.79
C GLU A 6 -21.11 6.16 -6.98
N VAL A 7 -20.23 6.89 -6.28
CA VAL A 7 -18.83 6.54 -6.21
C VAL A 7 -18.82 5.26 -5.40
N ARG A 8 -18.70 4.13 -6.09
CA ARG A 8 -18.31 2.90 -5.42
C ARG A 8 -16.95 3.20 -4.81
N ILE A 9 -16.94 3.50 -3.51
CA ILE A 9 -15.72 3.45 -2.72
C ILE A 9 -15.30 1.99 -2.84
N LEU A 10 -14.39 1.71 -3.77
CA LEU A 10 -13.66 0.46 -3.74
C LEU A 10 -12.89 0.54 -2.43
N ASP A 11 -13.18 -0.39 -1.51
CA ASP A 11 -12.44 -0.57 -0.26
C ASP A 11 -10.99 -0.90 -0.62
N PHE A 12 -10.24 0.14 -0.97
CA PHE A 12 -8.87 0.03 -1.40
C PHE A 12 -8.03 -0.21 -0.14
N ASP A 13 -7.26 -1.29 -0.17
CA ASP A 13 -6.28 -1.64 0.85
C ASP A 13 -4.98 -1.97 0.14
N ILE A 14 -3.88 -1.46 0.67
CA ILE A 14 -2.55 -1.74 0.15
C ILE A 14 -2.11 -3.17 0.48
N THR A 15 -2.68 -3.79 1.51
CA THR A 15 -2.42 -5.17 1.91
C THR A 15 -2.81 -6.14 0.79
N GLY A 16 -1.93 -7.08 0.47
CA GLY A 16 -2.11 -8.02 -0.63
C GLY A 16 -1.77 -7.46 -2.01
N GLN A 17 -1.52 -6.15 -2.14
CA GLN A 17 -1.07 -5.55 -3.40
C GLN A 17 0.36 -5.94 -3.72
N LYS A 18 0.67 -6.03 -5.02
CA LYS A 18 2.04 -6.12 -5.51
C LYS A 18 2.71 -4.77 -5.35
N ALA A 19 3.94 -4.79 -4.86
CA ALA A 19 4.74 -3.59 -4.73
C ALA A 19 6.21 -3.88 -4.97
N TYR A 20 6.99 -2.86 -5.28
CA TYR A 20 8.44 -2.91 -5.25
C TYR A 20 9.00 -1.89 -4.27
N VAL A 21 10.18 -2.20 -3.74
CA VAL A 21 10.90 -1.29 -2.84
C VAL A 21 11.66 -0.27 -3.68
N LYS A 22 11.43 1.03 -3.45
CA LYS A 22 12.06 2.09 -4.25
C LYS A 22 13.53 2.33 -3.90
N ASP A 23 13.88 2.15 -2.63
CA ASP A 23 15.18 2.49 -2.03
C ASP A 23 15.66 1.44 -1.00
N GLY A 24 16.97 1.36 -0.77
CA GLY A 24 17.57 0.45 0.22
C GLY A 24 18.03 -0.91 -0.31
N PRO A 25 18.38 -1.87 0.57
CA PRO A 25 19.01 -3.15 0.20
C PRO A 25 18.14 -4.06 -0.68
N TYR A 26 16.82 -3.86 -0.64
CA TYR A 26 15.84 -4.63 -1.40
C TYR A 26 15.28 -3.86 -2.60
N ARG A 27 15.94 -2.76 -3.00
CA ARG A 27 15.52 -1.91 -4.12
C ARG A 27 15.23 -2.71 -5.39
N ASN A 28 14.15 -2.35 -6.07
CA ASN A 28 13.63 -2.96 -7.31
C ASN A 28 13.20 -4.43 -7.17
N ARG A 29 13.16 -4.99 -5.95
CA ARG A 29 12.58 -6.32 -5.73
C ARG A 29 11.07 -6.19 -5.55
N ILE A 30 10.34 -7.06 -6.23
CA ILE A 30 8.87 -7.12 -6.19
C ILE A 30 8.44 -8.10 -5.11
N GLY A 31 7.44 -7.72 -4.33
CA GLY A 31 6.81 -8.58 -3.33
C GLY A 31 5.35 -8.24 -3.11
N ILE A 32 4.78 -8.78 -2.04
CA ILE A 32 3.40 -8.55 -1.62
C ILE A 32 3.40 -7.79 -0.29
N VAL A 33 2.63 -6.71 -0.21
CA VAL A 33 2.47 -5.93 1.02
C VAL A 33 1.65 -6.72 2.04
N LYS A 34 2.08 -6.73 3.30
CA LYS A 34 1.31 -7.25 4.44
C LYS A 34 1.33 -6.26 5.60
N GLN A 35 0.28 -6.30 6.41
CA GLN A 35 0.25 -5.59 7.68
C GLN A 35 1.03 -6.37 8.75
N LYS A 36 1.76 -5.65 9.60
CA LYS A 36 2.47 -6.25 10.73
C LYS A 36 1.50 -6.51 11.89
N GLU A 37 1.49 -7.74 12.41
CA GLU A 37 0.47 -8.19 13.38
C GLU A 37 0.59 -7.57 14.80
N GLN A 38 1.69 -6.88 15.15
CA GLN A 38 2.02 -6.59 16.57
C GLN A 38 2.52 -5.17 16.90
N GLN A 39 2.16 -4.11 16.16
CA GLN A 39 2.57 -2.74 16.53
C GLN A 39 1.44 -1.71 16.45
N ALA A 40 1.52 -0.69 17.32
CA ALA A 40 0.52 0.35 17.55
C ALA A 40 0.42 1.41 16.43
N GLU A 41 1.28 1.32 15.43
CA GLU A 41 1.26 2.18 14.25
C GLU A 41 1.37 1.31 13.00
N PRO A 42 0.79 1.74 11.87
CA PRO A 42 0.73 0.93 10.67
C PRO A 42 2.12 0.73 10.06
N ASN A 43 2.80 -0.32 10.54
CA ASN A 43 4.02 -0.83 9.95
C ASN A 43 3.66 -1.90 8.92
N PHE A 44 4.01 -1.64 7.67
CA PHE A 44 3.87 -2.58 6.58
C PHE A 44 5.16 -3.37 6.41
N ILE A 45 5.00 -4.62 5.99
CA ILE A 45 6.11 -5.44 5.51
C ILE A 45 5.86 -5.77 4.06
N ILE A 46 6.94 -6.01 3.32
CA ILE A 46 6.88 -6.61 2.00
C ILE A 46 7.42 -8.03 2.09
N VAL A 47 6.67 -9.00 1.56
CA VAL A 47 7.11 -10.39 1.44
C VAL A 47 7.78 -10.57 0.09
N ILE A 48 9.10 -10.80 0.09
CA ILE A 48 9.93 -11.08 -1.10
C ILE A 48 10.56 -12.45 -0.93
N ASP A 49 10.35 -13.37 -1.88
CA ASP A 49 10.94 -14.73 -1.86
C ASP A 49 10.74 -15.47 -0.51
N GLY A 50 9.59 -15.25 0.13
CA GLY A 50 9.24 -15.84 1.44
C GLY A 50 9.84 -15.13 2.66
N GLN A 51 10.63 -14.06 2.46
CA GLN A 51 11.21 -13.26 3.53
C GLN A 51 10.32 -12.04 3.85
N ASN A 52 10.12 -11.77 5.14
CA ASN A 52 9.42 -10.58 5.61
C ASN A 52 10.41 -9.42 5.73
N ILE A 53 10.24 -8.38 4.91
CA ILE A 53 11.11 -7.19 4.91
C ILE A 53 10.34 -6.02 5.50
N ASP A 54 10.84 -5.45 6.59
CA ASP A 54 10.33 -4.19 7.14
C ASP A 54 10.61 -3.05 6.14
N VAL A 55 9.56 -2.31 5.79
CA VAL A 55 9.62 -1.19 4.84
C VAL A 55 8.73 -0.06 5.33
N GLU A 56 9.18 1.19 5.16
CA GLU A 56 8.32 2.33 5.40
C GLU A 56 7.35 2.53 4.22
N LEU A 57 6.13 3.00 4.48
CA LEU A 57 5.14 3.23 3.42
C LEU A 57 5.69 4.13 2.30
N LYS A 58 6.49 5.15 2.67
CA LYS A 58 7.11 6.05 1.70
C LYS A 58 8.06 5.32 0.73
N ASP A 59 8.61 4.17 1.13
CA ASP A 59 9.58 3.40 0.35
C ASP A 59 8.94 2.29 -0.50
N ILE A 60 7.62 2.14 -0.41
CA ILE A 60 6.81 1.20 -1.18
C ILE A 60 6.27 1.89 -2.43
N VAL A 61 6.36 1.21 -3.58
CA VAL A 61 5.64 1.61 -4.79
C VAL A 61 4.72 0.49 -5.23
N LEU A 62 3.42 0.76 -5.21
CA LEU A 62 2.39 -0.19 -5.63
C LEU A 62 2.40 -0.38 -7.15
N VAL A 63 2.14 -1.61 -7.58
CA VAL A 63 2.13 -2.00 -9.00
C VAL A 63 0.71 -2.34 -9.44
N GLY A 64 0.25 -1.70 -10.52
CA GLY A 64 -1.07 -1.98 -11.08
C GLY A 64 -2.24 -1.40 -10.27
N VAL A 65 -1.96 -0.40 -9.44
CA VAL A 65 -2.95 0.30 -8.62
C VAL A 65 -3.28 1.66 -9.26
N ASP A 66 -4.54 2.08 -9.15
CA ASP A 66 -4.98 3.42 -9.53
C ASP A 66 -4.40 4.47 -8.56
N VAL A 67 -3.71 5.46 -9.12
CA VAL A 67 -3.03 6.50 -8.33
C VAL A 67 -4.02 7.36 -7.54
N GLY A 68 -5.22 7.60 -8.08
CA GLY A 68 -6.27 8.35 -7.40
C GLY A 68 -6.78 7.61 -6.17
N GLN A 69 -7.08 6.32 -6.32
CA GLN A 69 -7.51 5.47 -5.19
C GLN A 69 -6.44 5.37 -4.10
N PHE A 70 -5.17 5.24 -4.48
CA PHE A 70 -4.08 5.24 -3.52
C PHE A 70 -3.94 6.59 -2.80
N HIS A 71 -4.09 7.70 -3.51
CA HIS A 71 -4.03 9.03 -2.91
C HIS A 71 -5.16 9.25 -1.89
N GLU A 72 -6.41 8.94 -2.27
CA GLU A 72 -7.57 9.02 -1.38
C GLU A 72 -7.39 8.15 -0.12
N TRP A 73 -6.83 6.95 -0.28
CA TRP A 73 -6.52 6.07 0.84
C TRP A 73 -5.45 6.67 1.76
N CYS A 74 -4.42 7.30 1.20
CA CYS A 74 -3.40 7.98 1.99
C CYS A 74 -3.98 9.14 2.82
N GLU A 75 -4.88 9.95 2.25
CA GLU A 75 -5.56 11.03 2.98
C GLU A 75 -6.43 10.49 4.12
N GLN A 76 -7.23 9.45 3.84
CA GLN A 76 -8.16 8.85 4.81
C GLN A 76 -7.44 8.21 6.01
N ASN A 77 -6.22 7.71 5.81
CA ASN A 77 -5.42 7.07 6.86
C ASN A 77 -4.37 8.01 7.50
N GLY A 78 -4.34 9.29 7.13
CA GLY A 78 -3.48 10.31 7.75
C GLY A 78 -2.00 10.25 7.34
N TYR A 79 -1.71 9.78 6.12
CA TYR A 79 -0.33 9.71 5.59
C TYR A 79 0.11 10.93 4.77
N LEU A 80 -0.80 11.90 4.54
CA LEU A 80 -0.56 13.12 3.75
C LEU A 80 -0.62 14.39 4.62
#